data_AF-A0A3D2B0J6-F1
#
_entry.id   AF-A0A3D2B0J6-F1
#
_cell.length_a   1.000
_cell.length_b   1.000
_cell.length_c   1.000
_cell.angle_alpha   90.00
_cell.angle_beta   90.00
_cell.angle_gamma   90.00
#
_symmetry.space_group_name_H-M   'P 1'
#
loop_
_entity.id
_entity.type
_entity.pdbx_description
1 polymer ?
#
loop_
_entity_poly.entity_id
_entity_poly.type
_entity_poly.pdbx_seq_one_letter_code
_entity_poly.pdbx_strand_id
1 'polypeptide(L)'
;GQNILTIDLNIWRNRLTASPWVKDVEFRRLMPSTIQIAVSEKMPVSFGRVGERLYLIDEDGVVIDEHGPQYGDFDLPIVDNLFVHLDHGQPVIDSARKKMHSRFIGALERRPELLRRVSQIDVADPDDVVVLLDGDGVYLHLGNVRFAERIHQYLEMADVLREHVPEIAYVDLRYGNRVYVGPSESKSLSPTVP
;
A
#
# COMPACT_ATOMS: atom_id res chain seq x y z
N GLY A 1 19.26 35.52 -17.78
CA GLY A 1 20.08 34.76 -16.81
C GLY A 1 20.16 35.53 -15.51
N GLN A 2 20.03 34.87 -14.36
CA GLN A 2 20.17 35.49 -13.03
C GLN A 2 21.56 35.20 -12.45
N ASN A 3 22.07 36.11 -11.60
CA ASN A 3 23.35 35.95 -10.92
C ASN A 3 23.25 34.84 -9.86
N ILE A 4 24.22 33.92 -9.86
CA ILE A 4 24.28 32.74 -8.99
C ILE A 4 24.41 33.07 -7.50
N LEU A 5 24.94 34.25 -7.16
CA LEU A 5 25.12 34.72 -5.80
C LEU A 5 23.80 35.23 -5.19
N THR A 6 22.92 35.79 -6.03
CA THR A 6 21.66 36.43 -5.64
C THR A 6 20.43 35.57 -5.89
N ILE A 7 20.58 34.39 -6.49
CA ILE A 7 19.45 33.49 -6.76
C ILE A 7 18.92 32.93 -5.43
N ASP A 8 17.62 33.12 -5.21
CA ASP A 8 16.94 32.54 -4.05
C ASP A 8 16.67 31.05 -4.32
N LEU A 9 17.53 30.20 -3.75
CA LEU A 9 17.42 28.76 -3.87
C LEU A 9 16.13 28.22 -3.22
N ASN A 10 15.50 28.96 -2.31
CA ASN A 10 14.23 28.54 -1.71
C ASN A 10 13.09 28.63 -2.71
N ILE A 11 13.08 29.62 -3.61
CA ILE A 11 12.08 29.72 -4.68
C ILE A 11 12.17 28.49 -5.60
N TRP A 12 13.39 28.07 -5.94
CA TRP A 12 13.61 26.88 -6.77
C TRP A 12 13.28 25.58 -6.04
N ARG A 13 13.61 25.49 -4.74
CA ARG A 13 13.18 24.38 -3.90
C ARG A 13 11.67 24.24 -3.91
N ASN A 14 10.94 25.31 -3.62
CA ASN A 14 9.48 25.32 -3.59
C ASN A 14 8.87 24.92 -4.93
N ARG A 15 9.47 25.33 -6.06
CA ARG A 15 9.02 24.93 -7.40
C ARG A 15 9.23 23.44 -7.67
N LEU A 16 10.36 22.89 -7.26
CA LEU A 16 10.65 21.47 -7.47
C LEU A 16 9.81 20.59 -6.54
N THR A 17 9.65 20.97 -5.27
CA THR A 17 8.81 20.24 -4.30
C THR A 17 7.31 20.41 -4.57
N ALA A 18 6.90 21.29 -5.48
CA ALA A 18 5.52 21.34 -5.95
C ALA A 18 5.14 20.13 -6.82
N SER A 19 6.13 19.41 -7.36
CA SER A 19 5.90 18.14 -8.03
C SER A 19 5.68 17.04 -6.99
N PRO A 20 4.55 16.31 -7.03
CA PRO A 20 4.28 15.20 -6.11
C PRO A 20 5.32 14.07 -6.17
N TRP A 21 6.00 13.92 -7.30
CA TRP A 21 7.07 12.93 -7.51
C TRP A 21 8.37 13.25 -6.77
N VAL A 22 8.55 14.48 -6.30
CA VAL A 22 9.76 14.90 -5.61
C VAL A 22 9.66 14.58 -4.13
N LYS A 23 10.54 13.69 -3.66
CA LYS A 23 10.69 13.35 -2.24
C LYS A 23 11.52 14.40 -1.51
N ASP A 24 12.66 14.76 -2.08
CA ASP A 24 13.56 15.77 -1.50
C ASP A 24 14.38 16.49 -2.59
N VAL A 25 14.85 17.70 -2.27
CA VAL A 25 15.72 18.50 -3.12
C VAL A 25 16.85 19.15 -2.33
N GLU A 26 18.07 18.69 -2.61
CA GLU A 26 19.29 19.30 -2.09
C GLU A 26 19.88 20.30 -3.08
N PHE A 27 20.21 21.49 -2.57
CA PHE A 27 20.93 22.51 -3.33
C PHE A 27 22.31 22.71 -2.73
N ARG A 28 23.36 22.60 -3.55
CA ARG A 28 24.74 22.87 -3.16
C ARG A 28 25.36 23.90 -4.10
N ARG A 29 25.97 24.94 -3.52
CA ARG A 29 26.74 25.93 -4.29
C ARG A 29 28.18 25.46 -4.39
N LEU A 30 28.65 25.26 -5.62
CA LEU A 30 30.04 24.96 -5.95
C LEU A 30 30.68 26.22 -6.57
N MET A 31 31.63 26.80 -5.85
CA MET A 31 32.29 28.02 -6.28
C MET A 31 33.21 27.75 -7.50
N PRO A 32 33.41 28.74 -8.39
CA PRO A 32 32.86 30.10 -8.33
C PRO A 32 31.48 30.27 -8.97
N SER A 33 30.98 29.32 -9.76
CA SER A 33 29.81 29.57 -10.64
C SER A 33 28.92 28.37 -10.93
N THR A 34 28.86 27.37 -10.06
CA THR A 34 28.03 26.17 -10.25
C THR A 34 27.04 25.99 -9.10
N ILE A 35 25.78 25.72 -9.43
CA ILE A 35 24.81 25.18 -8.47
C ILE A 35 24.58 23.73 -8.85
N GLN A 36 24.85 22.84 -7.91
CA GLN A 36 24.46 21.44 -7.99
C GLN A 36 23.08 21.29 -7.34
N ILE A 37 22.18 20.61 -8.05
CA ILE A 37 20.84 20.27 -7.58
C ILE A 37 20.77 18.75 -7.58
N ALA A 38 20.50 18.14 -6.43
CA ALA A 38 20.19 16.72 -6.34
C ALA A 38 18.72 16.58 -5.96
N VAL A 39 17.96 15.87 -6.80
CA VAL A 39 16.54 15.58 -6.60
C VAL A 39 16.40 14.10 -6.29
N SER A 40 15.68 13.79 -5.22
CA SER A 40 15.28 12.42 -4.90
C SER A 40 13.82 12.24 -5.25
N GLU A 41 13.51 11.21 -6.04
CA GLU A 41 12.14 10.88 -6.44
C GLU A 41 11.49 9.96 -5.42
N LYS A 42 10.16 10.04 -5.33
CA LYS A 42 9.34 9.09 -4.58
C LYS A 42 9.25 7.77 -5.33
N MET A 43 9.20 6.67 -4.58
CA MET A 43 9.01 5.34 -5.14
C MET A 43 7.59 4.87 -4.83
N PRO A 44 6.76 4.55 -5.83
CA PRO A 44 5.46 3.96 -5.57
C PRO A 44 5.62 2.55 -5.00
N VAL A 45 4.91 2.25 -3.93
CA VAL A 45 4.91 0.94 -3.26
C VAL A 45 3.56 0.23 -3.33
N SER A 46 2.50 0.96 -3.68
CA SER A 46 1.14 0.42 -3.77
C SER A 46 0.23 1.32 -4.60
N PHE A 47 -0.88 0.75 -5.08
CA PHE A 47 -1.98 1.51 -5.66
C PHE A 47 -3.09 1.73 -4.63
N GLY A 48 -3.47 2.96 -4.31
CA GLY A 48 -4.68 3.23 -3.53
C GLY A 48 -5.92 3.21 -4.43
N ARG A 49 -7.01 2.56 -4.01
CA ARG A 49 -8.28 2.54 -4.75
C ARG A 49 -9.35 3.44 -4.15
N VAL A 50 -10.03 4.22 -4.98
CA VAL A 50 -11.23 4.98 -4.62
C VAL A 50 -12.23 5.00 -5.78
N GLY A 51 -13.38 4.36 -5.58
CA GLY A 51 -14.29 4.06 -6.67
C GLY A 51 -13.60 3.19 -7.71
N GLU A 52 -13.62 3.61 -8.97
CA GLU A 52 -12.95 2.92 -10.09
C GLU A 52 -11.54 3.44 -10.37
N ARG A 53 -11.06 4.42 -9.59
CA ARG A 53 -9.75 5.05 -9.82
C ARG A 53 -8.67 4.43 -8.93
N LEU A 54 -7.46 4.38 -9.47
CA LEU A 54 -6.25 3.97 -8.77
C LEU A 54 -5.28 5.15 -8.70
N TYR A 55 -4.57 5.26 -7.58
CA TYR A 55 -3.56 6.30 -7.33
C TYR A 55 -2.26 5.64 -6.88
N LEU A 56 -1.12 6.12 -7.36
CA LEU A 56 0.20 5.70 -6.88
C LEU A 56 0.43 6.24 -5.47
N ILE A 57 0.85 5.37 -4.56
CA ILE A 57 1.10 5.70 -3.15
C ILE A 57 2.54 5.33 -2.78
N ASP A 58 3.24 6.24 -2.11
CA ASP A 58 4.57 6.01 -1.53
C ASP A 58 4.52 5.23 -0.20
N GLU A 59 5.69 4.93 0.38
CA GLU A 59 5.83 4.21 1.64
C GLU A 59 5.20 4.94 2.84
N ASP A 60 5.10 6.26 2.76
CA ASP A 60 4.50 7.10 3.79
C ASP A 60 2.97 7.21 3.62
N GLY A 61 2.37 6.51 2.65
CA GLY A 61 0.94 6.54 2.41
C GLY A 61 0.48 7.85 1.76
N VAL A 62 1.36 8.54 1.02
CA VAL A 62 1.07 9.79 0.31
C VAL A 62 0.85 9.52 -1.17
N VAL A 63 -0.13 10.20 -1.75
CA VAL A 63 -0.42 10.13 -3.19
C VAL A 63 0.72 10.78 -3.99
N ILE A 64 1.22 10.04 -4.97
CA ILE A 64 2.20 10.50 -5.96
C ILE A 64 1.45 10.99 -7.20
N ASP A 65 0.58 10.17 -7.78
CA ASP A 65 -0.13 10.52 -9.02
C ASP A 65 -1.37 9.61 -9.21
N GLU A 66 -2.24 9.95 -10.15
CA GLU A 66 -3.31 9.06 -10.62
C GLU A 66 -2.73 7.99 -11.57
N HIS A 67 -3.16 6.74 -11.43
CA HIS A 67 -2.74 5.66 -12.31
C HIS A 67 -3.21 5.93 -13.76
N GLY A 68 -2.35 5.62 -14.73
CA GLY A 68 -2.63 5.79 -16.15
C GLY A 68 -1.78 4.83 -17.00
N PRO A 69 -1.98 4.79 -18.32
CA PRO A 69 -1.28 3.86 -19.21
C PRO A 69 0.25 3.89 -19.09
N GLN A 70 0.83 5.04 -18.75
CA GLN A 70 2.27 5.21 -18.53
C GLN A 70 2.82 4.45 -17.31
N TYR A 71 1.94 3.96 -16.44
CA TYR A 71 2.25 3.26 -15.20
C TYR A 71 1.86 1.77 -15.26
N GLY A 72 1.50 1.25 -16.44
CA GLY A 72 0.98 -0.12 -16.61
C GLY A 72 1.96 -1.25 -16.30
N ASP A 73 3.26 -0.96 -16.22
CA ASP A 73 4.29 -1.95 -15.87
C ASP A 73 4.47 -2.14 -14.35
N PHE A 74 3.81 -1.32 -13.53
CA PHE A 74 3.87 -1.47 -12.07
C PHE A 74 3.05 -2.66 -11.60
N ASP A 75 3.74 -3.63 -11.02
CA ASP A 75 3.17 -4.75 -10.28
C ASP A 75 3.22 -4.44 -8.77
N LEU A 76 2.20 -3.71 -8.30
CA LEU A 76 2.12 -3.22 -6.92
C LEU A 76 0.79 -3.65 -6.29
N PRO A 77 0.77 -3.95 -4.96
CA PRO A 77 -0.46 -4.30 -4.26
C PRO A 77 -1.47 -3.16 -4.31
N ILE A 78 -2.75 -3.51 -4.36
CA ILE A 78 -3.83 -2.53 -4.27
C ILE A 78 -4.26 -2.36 -2.81
N VAL A 79 -4.34 -1.13 -2.34
CA VAL A 79 -4.77 -0.76 -1.01
C VAL A 79 -6.20 -0.24 -1.09
N ASP A 80 -7.11 -0.97 -0.46
CA ASP A 80 -8.50 -0.62 -0.29
C ASP A 80 -8.72 0.16 1.00
N ASN A 81 -9.78 0.97 0.98
CA ASN A 81 -10.21 1.79 2.11
C ASN A 81 -9.17 2.81 2.62
N LEU A 82 -8.03 3.01 1.95
CA LEU A 82 -7.07 4.06 2.32
C LEU A 82 -7.69 5.47 2.24
N PHE A 83 -8.48 5.70 1.19
CA PHE A 83 -9.17 6.95 0.95
C PHE A 83 -10.56 6.95 1.59
N VAL A 84 -10.99 8.11 2.09
CA VAL A 84 -12.34 8.31 2.63
C VAL A 84 -13.30 8.70 1.52
N HIS A 85 -12.90 9.64 0.68
CA HIS A 85 -13.67 10.15 -0.46
C HIS A 85 -12.74 10.94 -1.40
N LEU A 86 -13.31 11.41 -2.51
CA LEU A 86 -12.70 12.42 -3.37
C LEU A 86 -13.28 13.79 -3.02
N ASP A 87 -12.42 14.77 -2.73
CA ASP A 87 -12.80 16.17 -2.56
C ASP A 87 -12.29 16.97 -3.75
N HIS A 88 -13.19 17.55 -4.54
CA HIS A 88 -12.86 18.24 -5.79
C HIS A 88 -11.95 17.44 -6.74
N GLY A 89 -12.12 16.11 -6.77
CA GLY A 89 -11.31 15.20 -7.58
C GLY A 89 -9.95 14.84 -6.98
N GLN A 90 -9.61 15.35 -5.80
CA GLN A 90 -8.41 14.99 -5.06
C GLN A 90 -8.74 13.94 -3.97
N PRO A 91 -7.93 12.88 -3.84
CA PRO A 91 -8.16 11.87 -2.82
C PRO A 91 -7.91 12.40 -1.40
N VAL A 92 -8.88 12.20 -0.52
CA VAL A 92 -8.76 12.50 0.92
C VAL A 92 -8.42 11.22 1.67
N ILE A 93 -7.28 11.21 2.35
CA ILE A 93 -6.76 10.06 3.09
C ILE A 93 -7.08 10.19 4.58
N ASP A 94 -7.53 9.10 5.21
CA ASP A 94 -7.64 9.04 6.67
C ASP A 94 -6.28 8.85 7.32
N SER A 95 -5.97 9.64 8.36
CA SER A 95 -4.66 9.63 9.01
C SER A 95 -4.32 8.31 9.73
N ALA A 96 -5.32 7.62 10.29
CA ALA A 96 -5.12 6.34 10.97
C ALA A 96 -4.87 5.23 9.94
N ARG A 97 -5.63 5.23 8.84
CA ARG A 97 -5.47 4.28 7.73
C ARG A 97 -4.15 4.47 7.00
N LYS A 98 -3.73 5.72 6.78
CA LYS A 98 -2.39 6.07 6.28
C LYS A 98 -1.29 5.47 7.16
N LYS A 99 -1.36 5.71 8.47
CA LYS A 99 -0.40 5.16 9.43
C LYS A 99 -0.43 3.62 9.44
N MET A 100 -1.59 3.03 9.22
CA MET A 100 -1.73 1.59 9.15
C MET A 100 -1.02 1.03 7.92
N HIS A 101 -1.28 1.59 6.74
CA HIS A 101 -0.60 1.28 5.49
C HIS A 101 0.93 1.40 5.62
N SER A 102 1.46 2.55 6.05
CA SER A 102 2.92 2.73 6.19
C SER A 102 3.54 1.73 7.15
N ARG A 103 2.85 1.39 8.24
CA ARG A 103 3.33 0.36 9.19
C ARG A 103 3.34 -1.03 8.56
N PHE A 104 2.35 -1.36 7.73
CA PHE A 104 2.32 -2.62 6.99
C PHE A 104 3.47 -2.69 5.98
N ILE A 105 3.62 -1.67 5.11
CA ILE A 105 4.70 -1.60 4.12
C ILE A 105 6.07 -1.68 4.81
N GLY A 106 6.31 -0.85 5.83
CA GLY A 106 7.57 -0.85 6.58
C GLY A 106 7.88 -2.19 7.28
N ALA A 107 6.86 -2.93 7.71
CA ALA A 107 7.06 -4.26 8.29
C ALA A 107 7.48 -5.31 7.24
N LEU A 108 7.11 -5.12 5.97
CA LEU A 108 7.42 -6.01 4.86
C LEU A 108 8.65 -5.58 4.04
N GLU A 109 9.20 -4.37 4.24
CA GLU A 109 10.41 -3.88 3.56
C GLU A 109 11.59 -4.87 3.64
N ARG A 110 11.76 -5.52 4.79
CA ARG A 110 12.84 -6.51 5.02
C ARG A 110 12.52 -7.90 4.49
N ARG A 111 11.30 -8.11 3.96
CA ARG A 111 10.78 -9.38 3.42
C ARG A 111 10.10 -9.13 2.06
N PRO A 112 10.82 -8.59 1.06
CA PRO A 112 10.24 -8.19 -0.22
C PRO A 112 9.61 -9.36 -0.99
N GLU A 113 10.02 -10.60 -0.70
CA GLU A 113 9.39 -11.80 -1.25
C GLU A 113 7.97 -12.05 -0.73
N LEU A 114 7.64 -11.57 0.47
CA LEU A 114 6.26 -11.61 0.97
C LEU A 114 5.43 -10.49 0.34
N LEU A 115 6.01 -9.28 0.24
CA LEU A 115 5.31 -8.12 -0.34
C LEU A 115 4.88 -8.38 -1.79
N ARG A 116 5.75 -9.00 -2.61
CA ARG A 116 5.41 -9.40 -3.99
C ARG A 116 4.26 -10.41 -4.09
N ARG A 117 3.93 -11.12 -3.01
CA ARG A 117 2.80 -12.04 -3.01
C ARG A 117 1.52 -11.37 -2.55
N VAL A 118 1.57 -10.15 -2.03
CA VAL A 118 0.37 -9.43 -1.59
C VAL A 118 -0.27 -8.80 -2.81
N SER A 119 -1.51 -9.19 -3.11
CA SER A 119 -2.28 -8.61 -4.21
C SER A 119 -3.13 -7.44 -3.72
N GLN A 120 -3.72 -7.56 -2.53
CA GLN A 120 -4.56 -6.52 -1.94
C GLN A 120 -4.32 -6.36 -0.43
N ILE A 121 -4.53 -5.14 0.04
CA ILE A 121 -4.41 -4.72 1.44
C ILE A 121 -5.65 -3.90 1.78
N ASP A 122 -6.40 -4.32 2.79
CA ASP A 122 -7.50 -3.53 3.35
C ASP A 122 -7.07 -2.93 4.69
N VAL A 123 -7.22 -1.60 4.80
CA VAL A 123 -6.89 -0.82 6.01
C VAL A 123 -8.13 -0.14 6.62
N ALA A 124 -9.34 -0.67 6.37
CA ALA A 124 -10.58 -0.12 6.90
C ALA A 124 -10.61 -0.07 8.43
N ASP A 125 -10.11 -1.13 9.09
CA ASP A 125 -10.08 -1.31 10.54
C ASP A 125 -8.70 -0.88 11.11
N PRO A 126 -8.65 0.05 12.08
CA PRO A 126 -7.38 0.47 12.69
C PRO A 126 -6.65 -0.65 13.46
N ASP A 127 -7.36 -1.71 13.85
CA ASP A 127 -6.84 -2.84 14.62
C ASP A 127 -6.63 -4.11 13.78
N ASP A 128 -6.96 -4.06 12.48
CA ASP A 128 -6.84 -5.20 11.58
C ASP A 128 -6.50 -4.81 10.14
N VAL A 129 -5.37 -5.28 9.67
CA VAL A 129 -5.04 -5.29 8.24
C VAL A 129 -5.46 -6.64 7.68
N VAL A 130 -6.34 -6.59 6.68
CA VAL A 130 -6.73 -7.77 5.92
C VAL A 130 -5.94 -7.79 4.63
N VAL A 131 -5.38 -8.94 4.26
CA VAL A 131 -4.66 -9.07 2.98
C VAL A 131 -5.19 -10.22 2.15
N LEU A 132 -5.10 -10.06 0.84
CA LEU A 132 -5.21 -11.13 -0.13
C LEU A 132 -3.84 -11.37 -0.76
N LEU A 133 -3.53 -12.63 -1.06
CA LEU A 133 -2.32 -12.99 -1.76
C LEU A 133 -2.61 -13.23 -3.25
N ASP A 134 -1.59 -13.09 -4.09
CA ASP A 134 -1.70 -13.40 -5.51
C ASP A 134 -1.99 -14.89 -5.71
N GLY A 135 -2.97 -15.18 -6.57
CA GLY A 135 -3.47 -16.53 -6.80
C GLY A 135 -4.19 -17.18 -5.60
N ASP A 136 -4.47 -16.45 -4.51
CA ASP A 136 -5.12 -16.96 -3.31
C ASP A 136 -6.32 -16.09 -2.89
N GLY A 137 -7.53 -16.65 -2.98
CA GLY A 137 -8.78 -15.93 -2.69
C GLY A 137 -9.13 -15.82 -1.20
N VAL A 138 -8.22 -16.20 -0.31
CA VAL A 138 -8.44 -16.28 1.14
C VAL A 138 -8.09 -14.96 1.82
N TYR A 139 -9.06 -14.36 2.51
CA TYR A 139 -8.82 -13.15 3.31
C TYR A 139 -8.03 -13.48 4.58
N LEU A 140 -6.85 -12.89 4.72
CA LEU A 140 -6.00 -13.08 5.90
C LEU A 140 -6.15 -11.91 6.85
N HIS A 141 -6.76 -12.13 8.02
CA HIS A 141 -6.82 -11.12 9.08
C HIS A 141 -5.51 -11.15 9.87
N LEU A 142 -4.70 -10.11 9.71
CA LEU A 142 -3.37 -10.03 10.28
C LEU A 142 -3.31 -9.22 11.57
N GLY A 143 -4.37 -8.53 11.97
CA GLY A 143 -4.37 -7.62 13.11
C GLY A 143 -3.58 -6.34 12.81
N ASN A 144 -3.00 -5.73 13.83
CA ASN A 144 -2.33 -4.43 13.71
C ASN A 144 -0.80 -4.49 13.86
N VAL A 145 -0.23 -5.70 14.01
CA VAL A 145 1.21 -5.97 14.22
C VAL A 145 1.60 -7.35 13.66
N ARG A 146 2.92 -7.63 13.56
CA ARG A 146 3.50 -8.93 13.17
C ARG A 146 3.05 -9.43 11.78
N PHE A 147 2.80 -8.51 10.85
CA PHE A 147 2.30 -8.79 9.50
C PHE A 147 3.08 -9.87 8.75
N ALA A 148 4.38 -9.65 8.53
CA ALA A 148 5.24 -10.56 7.79
C ALA A 148 5.30 -11.96 8.42
N GLU A 149 5.31 -12.04 9.76
CA GLU A 149 5.30 -13.32 10.47
C GLU A 149 3.99 -14.07 10.26
N ARG A 150 2.85 -13.38 10.36
CA ARG A 150 1.52 -13.98 10.18
C ARG A 150 1.29 -14.45 8.74
N ILE A 151 1.71 -13.67 7.75
CA ILE A 151 1.68 -14.09 6.34
C ILE A 151 2.55 -15.34 6.15
N HIS A 152 3.77 -15.34 6.69
CA HIS A 152 4.65 -16.50 6.59
C HIS A 152 4.06 -17.75 7.24
N GLN A 153 3.50 -17.60 8.45
CA GLN A 153 2.84 -18.68 9.18
C GLN A 153 1.68 -19.27 8.38
N TYR A 154 0.85 -18.43 7.74
CA TYR A 154 -0.22 -18.91 6.86
C TYR A 154 0.34 -19.72 5.69
N LEU A 155 1.39 -19.23 5.02
CA LEU A 155 2.00 -19.92 3.89
C LEU A 155 2.55 -21.31 4.26
N GLU A 156 3.04 -21.50 5.49
CA GLU A 156 3.51 -22.81 5.97
C GLU A 156 2.38 -23.82 6.21
N MET A 157 1.17 -23.35 6.53
CA MET A 157 0.01 -24.20 6.85
C MET A 157 -1.06 -24.26 5.75
N ALA A 158 -0.95 -23.45 4.69
CA ALA A 158 -2.01 -23.26 3.71
C ALA A 158 -2.51 -24.57 3.09
N ASP A 159 -1.59 -25.47 2.72
CA ASP A 159 -1.95 -26.77 2.12
C ASP A 159 -2.71 -27.67 3.12
N VAL A 160 -2.22 -27.74 4.37
CA VAL A 160 -2.87 -28.50 5.45
C VAL A 160 -4.26 -27.93 5.76
N LEU A 161 -4.43 -26.61 5.75
CA LEU A 161 -5.73 -25.98 5.96
C LEU A 161 -6.71 -26.36 4.85
N ARG A 162 -6.27 -26.35 3.58
CA ARG A 162 -7.12 -26.70 2.43
C ARG A 162 -7.50 -28.18 2.39
N GLU A 163 -6.67 -29.07 2.92
CA GLU A 163 -7.04 -30.48 3.09
C GLU A 163 -8.22 -30.67 4.05
N HIS A 164 -8.32 -29.84 5.09
CA HIS A 164 -9.38 -29.93 6.11
C HIS A 164 -10.61 -29.06 5.78
N VAL A 165 -10.39 -27.93 5.13
CA VAL A 165 -11.43 -26.97 4.71
C VAL A 165 -11.17 -26.62 3.25
N PRO A 166 -11.78 -27.32 2.28
CA PRO A 166 -11.48 -27.14 0.86
C PRO A 166 -11.83 -25.73 0.33
N GLU A 167 -12.88 -25.11 0.87
CA GLU A 167 -13.29 -23.77 0.48
C GLU A 167 -13.15 -22.81 1.66
N ILE A 168 -11.97 -22.19 1.77
CA ILE A 168 -11.68 -21.21 2.83
C ILE A 168 -12.07 -19.81 2.31
N ALA A 169 -12.89 -19.08 3.07
CA ALA A 169 -13.10 -17.66 2.82
C ALA A 169 -12.09 -16.79 3.53
N TYR A 170 -11.79 -17.09 4.80
CA TYR A 170 -10.86 -16.30 5.59
C TYR A 170 -10.07 -17.14 6.58
N VAL A 171 -8.92 -16.60 6.96
CA VAL A 171 -8.07 -17.11 8.03
C VAL A 171 -7.73 -15.95 8.97
N ASP A 172 -8.09 -16.10 10.24
CA ASP A 172 -7.76 -15.13 11.28
C ASP A 172 -6.53 -15.57 12.07
N LEU A 173 -5.46 -14.79 11.90
CA LEU A 173 -4.11 -15.04 12.43
C LEU A 173 -3.82 -14.15 13.65
N ARG A 174 -4.82 -13.40 14.14
CA ARG A 174 -4.64 -12.44 15.24
C ARG A 174 -4.34 -13.09 16.59
N TYR A 175 -4.65 -14.37 16.75
CA TYR A 175 -4.72 -15.04 18.06
C TYR A 175 -3.51 -15.93 18.40
N GLY A 176 -2.30 -15.39 18.24
CA GLY A 176 -1.07 -16.07 18.68
C GLY A 176 -0.92 -17.46 18.05
N ASN A 177 -0.94 -18.51 18.86
CA ASN A 177 -0.79 -19.89 18.39
C ASN A 177 -2.10 -20.52 17.89
N ARG A 178 -3.22 -19.78 17.89
CA ARG A 178 -4.51 -20.25 17.37
C ARG A 178 -4.81 -19.55 16.06
N VAL A 179 -5.27 -20.34 15.12
CA VAL A 179 -5.71 -19.89 13.80
C VAL A 179 -7.17 -20.27 13.66
N TYR A 180 -8.01 -19.30 13.30
CA TYR A 180 -9.42 -19.53 13.02
C TYR A 180 -9.63 -19.53 11.53
N VAL A 181 -10.33 -20.53 11.01
CA VAL A 181 -10.59 -20.70 9.58
C VAL A 181 -12.09 -20.69 9.38
N GLY A 182 -12.56 -19.78 8.53
CA GLY A 182 -13.95 -19.71 8.12
C GLY A 182 -14.14 -20.29 6.73
N PRO A 183 -15.11 -21.20 6.50
CA PRO A 183 -15.43 -21.64 5.17
C PRO A 183 -16.07 -20.51 4.36
N SER A 184 -15.97 -20.57 3.03
CA SER A 184 -16.89 -19.81 2.18
C SER A 184 -18.32 -20.18 2.54
N GLU A 185 -19.19 -19.18 2.67
CA GLU A 185 -20.62 -19.47 2.53
C GLU A 185 -20.81 -19.99 1.11
N SER A 186 -20.80 -21.31 0.95
CA SER A 186 -21.38 -21.94 -0.22
C SER A 186 -22.78 -21.36 -0.32
N LYS A 187 -23.06 -20.63 -1.41
CA LYS A 187 -24.38 -20.09 -1.76
C LYS A 187 -25.37 -21.24 -1.59
N SER A 188 -26.01 -21.34 -0.43
CA SER A 188 -27.03 -22.33 -0.19
C SER A 188 -28.15 -21.98 -1.14
N LEU A 189 -28.34 -22.83 -2.15
CA LEU A 189 -29.55 -22.87 -2.97
C LEU A 189 -30.72 -22.73 -2.00
N SER A 190 -31.37 -21.58 -2.04
CA SER A 190 -32.62 -21.36 -1.33
C SER A 190 -33.54 -22.53 -1.71
N PRO A 191 -34.08 -23.29 -0.75
CA PRO A 191 -35.07 -24.29 -1.08
C PRO A 191 -36.26 -23.54 -1.68
N THR A 192 -36.51 -23.78 -2.97
CA THR A 192 -37.81 -23.52 -3.58
C THR A 192 -38.84 -24.24 -2.73
N VAL A 193 -39.76 -23.50 -2.15
CA VAL A 193 -40.95 -24.04 -1.48
C VAL A 193 -42.17 -23.35 -2.11
N PRO A 194 -43.23 -24.12 -2.41
CA PRO A 194 -44.02 -24.02 -3.64
C PRO A 194 -45.11 -22.93 -3.66
#